data_AF-A0A5K7XFV3-F1
#
_entry.id   AF-A0A5K7XFV3-F1
#
_cell.length_a   1.000
_cell.length_b   1.000
_cell.length_c   1.000
_cell.angle_alpha   90.00
_cell.angle_beta   90.00
_cell.angle_gamma   90.00
#
_symmetry.space_group_name_H-M   'P 1'
#
loop_
_entity.id
_entity.type
_entity.pdbx_description
1 polymer ?
#
loop_
_entity_poly.entity_id
_entity_poly.type
_entity_poly.pdbx_seq_one_letter_code
_entity_poly.pdbx_strand_id
1 'polypeptide(L)' 'MLHTLRASRQTDWNEVFPSHVTAAWMGNSPTIGDKHYNRTLDVHFEAATDPLHNPLQTVAATACQRAST' A
#
# COMPACT_ATOMS: atom_id res chain seq x y z
N MET A 1 -2.99 -10.43 -20.74
CA MET A 1 -3.37 -11.66 -20.01
C MET A 1 -2.30 -12.12 -19.01
N LEU A 2 -0.98 -12.14 -19.32
CA LEU A 2 0.07 -12.49 -18.33
C LEU A 2 0.45 -11.34 -17.36
N HIS A 3 0.46 -10.10 -17.85
CA HIS A 3 0.86 -8.94 -17.05
C HIS A 3 -0.07 -8.68 -15.86
N THR A 4 -1.36 -9.03 -15.96
CA THR A 4 -2.34 -8.87 -14.88
C THR A 4 -2.10 -9.86 -13.74
N LEU A 5 -1.79 -11.12 -14.04
CA LEU A 5 -1.43 -12.13 -13.04
C LEU A 5 -0.11 -11.77 -12.33
N ARG A 6 0.87 -11.29 -13.11
CA ARG A 6 2.14 -10.82 -12.57
C ARG A 6 1.96 -9.61 -11.66
N ALA A 7 1.12 -8.65 -12.05
CA ALA A 7 0.79 -7.48 -11.24
C ALA A 7 0.09 -7.86 -9.93
N SER A 8 -0.92 -8.75 -9.98
CA SER A 8 -1.53 -9.31 -8.76
C SER A 8 -0.47 -9.91 -7.86
N ARG A 9 0.37 -10.82 -8.39
CA ARG A 9 1.35 -11.53 -7.57
C ARG A 9 2.43 -10.62 -6.97
N GLN A 10 2.90 -9.62 -7.71
CA GLN A 10 3.85 -8.63 -7.19
C GLN A 10 3.23 -7.84 -6.02
N THR A 11 1.95 -7.45 -6.16
CA THR A 11 1.21 -6.70 -5.14
C THR A 11 1.08 -7.53 -3.86
N ASP A 12 0.57 -8.76 -3.97
CA ASP A 12 0.41 -9.66 -2.81
C ASP A 12 1.75 -9.93 -2.08
N TRP A 13 2.85 -10.03 -2.82
CA TRP A 13 4.16 -10.26 -2.21
C TRP A 13 4.72 -9.02 -1.51
N ASN A 14 4.45 -7.82 -2.03
CA ASN A 14 4.91 -6.59 -1.40
C ASN A 14 4.19 -6.30 -0.08
N GLU A 15 3.03 -6.92 0.17
CA GLU A 15 2.35 -6.87 1.47
C GLU A 15 3.09 -7.67 2.55
N VAL A 16 3.86 -8.69 2.16
CA VAL A 16 4.53 -9.62 3.11
C VAL A 16 6.04 -9.42 3.15
N PHE A 17 6.65 -9.03 2.02
CA PHE A 17 8.10 -8.90 1.87
C PHE A 17 8.48 -7.49 1.41
N PRO A 18 9.68 -6.99 1.79
CA PRO A 18 10.17 -5.71 1.30
C PRO A 18 10.23 -5.65 -0.23
N SER A 19 9.83 -4.51 -0.81
CA SER A 19 9.70 -4.34 -2.26
C SER A 19 10.97 -4.66 -3.07
N HIS A 20 12.16 -4.39 -2.51
CA HIS A 20 13.42 -4.70 -3.17
C HIS A 20 13.72 -6.21 -3.28
N VAL A 21 13.22 -7.01 -2.33
CA VAL A 21 13.36 -8.48 -2.36
C VAL A 21 12.42 -9.05 -3.42
N THR A 22 11.15 -8.63 -3.39
CA THR A 22 10.16 -9.06 -4.37
C THR A 22 10.54 -8.65 -5.79
N ALA A 23 11.10 -7.44 -5.97
CA ALA A 23 11.58 -6.96 -7.26
C ALA A 23 12.72 -7.83 -7.81
N ALA A 24 13.65 -8.25 -6.95
CA ALA A 24 14.73 -9.16 -7.32
C ALA A 24 14.21 -10.52 -7.82
N TRP A 25 13.21 -11.12 -7.15
CA TRP A 25 12.59 -12.37 -7.62
C TRP A 25 11.84 -12.22 -8.94
N MET A 26 11.19 -11.08 -9.10
CA MET A 26 10.38 -10.80 -10.27
C MET A 26 11.24 -10.39 -11.47
N GLY A 27 12.51 -10.05 -11.28
CA GLY A 27 13.41 -9.61 -12.34
C GLY A 27 13.12 -8.19 -12.82
N ASN A 28 12.68 -7.30 -11.92
CA ASN A 28 12.51 -5.88 -12.18
C ASN A 28 13.21 -5.05 -11.09
N SER A 29 13.19 -3.72 -11.23
CA SER A 29 13.56 -2.82 -10.14
C SER A 29 12.32 -2.41 -9.34
N PRO A 30 12.47 -2.00 -8.07
CA PRO A 30 11.34 -1.51 -7.26
C PRO A 30 10.56 -0.40 -7.97
N THR A 31 11.27 0.55 -8.57
CA THR A 31 10.66 1.67 -9.31
C THR A 31 9.82 1.20 -10.50
N ILE A 32 10.28 0.18 -11.23
CA ILE A 32 9.51 -0.42 -12.34
C ILE A 32 8.33 -1.23 -11.79
N GLY A 33 8.50 -1.90 -10.64
CA GLY A 33 7.45 -2.55 -9.87
C GLY A 33 6.31 -1.58 -9.54
N ASP A 34 6.64 -0.47 -8.89
CA ASP A 34 5.70 0.57 -8.46
C ASP A 34 4.95 1.19 -9.63
N LYS A 35 5.64 1.45 -10.75
CA LYS A 35 5.05 2.11 -11.91
C LYS A 35 4.12 1.22 -12.72
N HIS A 36 4.38 -0.08 -12.79
CA HIS A 36 3.76 -0.96 -13.79
C HIS A 36 3.03 -2.18 -13.21
N TYR A 37 3.37 -2.61 -12.01
CA TYR A 37 2.92 -3.90 -11.46
C TYR A 37 2.20 -3.78 -10.13
N ASN A 38 2.61 -2.86 -9.25
CA ASN A 38 1.97 -2.67 -7.96
C ASN A 38 0.65 -1.93 -8.11
N ARG A 39 -0.37 -2.40 -7.41
CA ARG A 39 -1.67 -1.75 -7.33
C ARG A 39 -1.98 -1.31 -5.92
N THR A 40 -2.44 -0.08 -5.78
CA THR A 40 -3.12 0.36 -4.57
C THR A 40 -4.51 -0.27 -4.55
N LEU A 41 -4.80 -1.02 -3.49
CA LEU A 41 -6.09 -1.65 -3.25
C LEU A 41 -6.84 -0.86 -2.17
N ASP A 42 -8.17 -0.96 -2.17
CA ASP A 42 -9.00 -0.26 -1.18
C ASP A 42 -8.65 -0.67 0.26
N VAL A 43 -8.27 -1.94 0.46
CA VAL A 43 -7.77 -2.45 1.76
C VAL A 43 -6.52 -1.70 2.25
N HIS A 44 -5.66 -1.19 1.35
CA HIS A 44 -4.50 -0.38 1.75
C HIS A 44 -4.95 0.98 2.29
N PHE A 45 -6.02 1.54 1.73
CA PHE A 45 -6.60 2.79 2.23
C PHE A 45 -7.27 2.56 3.58
N GLU A 46 -8.09 1.51 3.71
CA GLU A 46 -8.71 1.15 4.98
C GLU A 46 -7.68 0.95 6.09
N ALA A 47 -6.60 0.20 5.80
CA ALA A 47 -5.49 0.00 6.74
C ALA A 47 -4.79 1.31 7.12
N ALA A 48 -4.61 2.25 6.18
CA ALA A 48 -4.02 3.56 6.47
C ALA A 48 -4.92 4.43 7.35
N THR A 49 -6.25 4.25 7.26
CA THR A 49 -7.22 4.97 8.09
C THR A 49 -7.51 4.30 9.44
N ASP A 50 -7.07 3.06 9.64
CA ASP A 50 -7.23 2.36 10.90
C ASP A 50 -6.49 3.11 12.03
N PRO A 51 -7.20 3.53 13.10
CA PRO A 51 -6.62 4.23 14.24
C PRO A 51 -5.44 3.51 14.89
N LEU A 52 -5.39 2.18 14.78
CA LEU A 52 -4.29 1.37 15.32
C LEU A 52 -3.02 1.49 14.47
N HIS A 53 -3.16 1.74 13.17
CA HIS A 53 -2.04 1.80 12.22
C HIS A 53 -1.40 3.19 12.17
N ASN A 54 -2.20 4.26 12.31
CA ASN A 54 -1.68 5.63 12.39
C ASN A 54 -2.40 6.50 13.43
N PRO A 55 -2.12 6.30 14.72
CA PRO A 55 -2.83 6.98 15.80
C PRO A 55 -2.67 8.51 15.74
N LEU A 56 -1.52 9.02 15.27
CA LEU A 56 -1.24 10.46 15.18
C LEU A 56 -2.10 11.17 14.12
N GLN A 57 -2.39 10.51 12.99
CA GLN A 57 -3.30 11.06 11.99
C GLN A 57 -4.75 11.09 12.50
N THR A 58 -5.16 10.05 13.24
CA THR A 58 -6.52 9.95 13.79
C THR A 58 -6.81 11.04 14.82
N VAL A 59 -5.92 11.28 15.79
CA VAL A 59 -6.17 12.31 16.82
C VAL A 59 -6.28 13.72 16.23
N ALA A 60 -5.50 14.03 15.19
CA ALA A 60 -5.58 15.30 14.51
C ALA A 60 -6.92 15.51 13.78
N ALA A 61 -7.43 14.47 13.11
CA ALA A 61 -8.72 14.52 12.43
C ALA A 61 -9.90 14.69 13.41
N THR A 62 -9.91 13.94 14.51
CA THR A 62 -10.95 14.05 15.56
C THR A 62 -10.93 15.43 16.24
N ALA A 63 -9.75 16.01 16.48
CA ALA A 63 -9.64 17.35 17.07
C ALA A 63 -10.23 18.44 16.14
N CYS A 64 -10.00 18.33 14.83
CA CYS A 64 -10.55 19.27 13.84
C CYS A 64 -12.09 19.21 13.76
N GLN A 65 -12.65 17.99 13.78
CA GLN A 65 -14.11 17.80 13.71
C GLN A 65 -14.85 18.36 14.94
N ARG A 66 -14.22 18.31 16.13
CA ARG A 66 -14.80 18.85 17.36
C ARG A 66 -14.69 20.37 17.50
N ALA A 67 -13.84 21.02 16.70
CA ALA A 67 -13.67 22.47 16.71
C ALA A 67 -14.67 23.21 15.80
N SER A 68 -15.48 22.47 15.03
CA SER A 68 -16.43 23.01 14.05
C SER A 68 -17.89 23.00 14.54
N THR A 69 -18.12 22.77 15.84
CA THR A 69 -19.40 22.90 16.56
C THR A 69 -19.26 23.93 17.67
#